data_AF-A0A4Z2GTI5-F1
#
_entry.id   AF-A0A4Z2GTI5-F1
#
_cell.length_a   1.000
_cell.length_b   1.000
_cell.length_c   1.000
_cell.angle_alpha   90.00
_cell.angle_beta   90.00
_cell.angle_gamma   90.00
#
_symmetry.space_group_name_H-M   'P 1'
#
loop_
_entity.id
_entity.type
_entity.pdbx_description
1 polymer ?
#
loop_
_entity_poly.entity_id
_entity_poly.type
_entity_poly.pdbx_seq_one_letter_code
_entity_poly.pdbx_strand_id
1 'polypeptide(L)'
;MSFREKLLHENLKVSLENPHMVFLLLTPSSSTPTGSTHKMEYAAFISRSRRFLKVPVLLNNLGVLEQLAYWRAAAPCAAAGFHRATNTHSSRFFSPGGPLRAVSDVNAMNDALQLELQEASRKLEQSERLVETLQSDVSALRKKLSEKKKRDAGNGGPVAQVVHEALRSLLACPLCHTHTHTLTLEAFPVPGVSQQEVDDGTSAPETASPMRPGRRAGGTLVGTDRKRRRSPSE
;
A
#
# COMPACT_ATOMS: atom_id res chain seq x y z
N MET A 1 -4.34 0.41 -12.07
CA MET A 1 -5.59 1.12 -11.74
C MET A 1 -6.77 0.29 -12.20
N SER A 2 -7.41 -0.43 -11.29
CA SER A 2 -8.66 -1.16 -11.55
C SER A 2 -9.84 -0.19 -11.79
N PHE A 3 -10.97 -0.70 -12.30
CA PHE A 3 -12.16 0.13 -12.52
C PHE A 3 -12.68 0.76 -11.21
N ARG A 4 -12.72 -0.03 -10.13
CA ARG A 4 -13.13 0.45 -8.81
C ARG A 4 -12.24 1.57 -8.31
N GLU A 5 -10.92 1.42 -8.44
CA GLU A 5 -9.97 2.47 -8.02
C GLU A 5 -10.15 3.77 -8.81
N LYS A 6 -10.42 3.69 -10.12
CA LYS A 6 -10.68 4.88 -10.95
C LYS A 6 -11.93 5.63 -10.48
N LEU A 7 -13.02 4.91 -10.22
CA LEU A 7 -14.27 5.51 -9.74
C LEU A 7 -14.08 6.14 -8.36
N LEU A 8 -13.40 5.44 -7.44
CA LEU A 8 -13.09 5.98 -6.11
C LEU A 8 -12.19 7.20 -6.19
N HIS A 9 -11.20 7.22 -7.07
CA HIS A 9 -10.33 8.39 -7.26
C HIS A 9 -11.12 9.62 -7.71
N GLU A 10 -12.01 9.48 -8.69
CA GLU A 10 -12.87 10.60 -9.12
C GLU A 10 -13.82 11.06 -8.02
N ASN A 11 -14.46 10.12 -7.30
CA ASN A 11 -15.35 10.46 -6.19
C ASN A 11 -14.61 11.22 -5.09
N LEU A 12 -13.42 10.74 -4.69
CA LEU A 12 -12.59 11.40 -3.67
C LEU A 12 -12.09 12.77 -4.12
N LYS A 13 -11.79 12.96 -5.42
CA LYS A 13 -11.41 14.28 -5.94
C LYS A 13 -12.52 15.31 -5.75
N VAL A 14 -13.77 14.89 -5.99
CA VAL A 14 -14.94 15.76 -5.80
C VAL A 14 -15.21 15.97 -4.32
N SER A 15 -15.23 14.91 -3.51
CA SER A 15 -15.55 14.99 -2.08
C SER A 15 -14.50 15.75 -1.25
N LEU A 16 -13.23 15.72 -1.66
CA LEU A 16 -12.14 16.43 -0.97
C LEU A 16 -11.76 17.74 -1.67
N GLU A 17 -12.50 18.15 -2.70
CA GLU A 17 -12.26 19.37 -3.49
C GLU A 17 -10.81 19.52 -4.00
N ASN A 18 -10.13 18.39 -4.24
CA ASN A 18 -8.72 18.38 -4.65
C ASN A 18 -8.56 17.82 -6.09
N PRO A 19 -8.50 18.70 -7.11
CA PRO A 19 -8.38 18.26 -8.50
C PRO A 19 -7.00 17.67 -8.85
N HIS A 20 -5.98 17.91 -8.03
CA HIS A 20 -4.60 17.48 -8.24
C HIS A 20 -4.23 16.22 -7.46
N MET A 21 -5.21 15.51 -6.90
CA MET A 21 -4.99 14.29 -6.13
C MET A 21 -4.26 13.22 -6.96
N VAL A 22 -3.17 12.71 -6.39
CA VAL A 22 -2.36 11.63 -6.96
C VAL A 22 -2.82 10.31 -6.36
N PHE A 23 -2.91 9.27 -7.19
CA PHE A 23 -3.11 7.89 -6.75
C PHE A 23 -1.80 7.11 -6.81
N LEU A 24 -1.29 6.65 -5.68
CA LEU A 24 -0.11 5.78 -5.61
C LEU A 24 -0.56 4.32 -5.58
N LEU A 25 -0.26 3.56 -6.63
CA LEU A 25 -0.50 2.12 -6.69
C LEU A 25 0.76 1.38 -6.25
N LEU A 26 0.63 0.50 -5.26
CA LEU A 26 1.67 -0.43 -4.82
C LEU A 26 1.22 -1.86 -5.15
N THR A 27 2.10 -2.65 -5.78
CA THR A 27 1.80 -4.02 -6.21
C THR A 27 2.91 -4.96 -5.71
N PRO A 28 2.77 -5.47 -4.48
CA PRO A 28 3.65 -6.51 -3.97
C PRO A 28 3.36 -7.84 -4.68
N SER A 29 4.42 -8.59 -4.99
CA SER A 29 4.34 -9.93 -5.57
C SER A 29 5.55 -10.77 -5.13
N SER A 30 5.39 -12.10 -5.09
CA SER A 30 6.52 -13.03 -5.01
C SER A 30 6.93 -13.40 -6.44
N SER A 31 8.20 -13.18 -6.76
CA SER A 31 8.71 -13.47 -8.10
C SER A 31 9.09 -14.94 -8.26
N THR A 32 9.36 -15.65 -7.16
CA THR A 32 9.73 -17.06 -7.15
C THR A 32 8.63 -17.90 -6.48
N PRO A 33 8.36 -19.13 -6.96
CA PRO A 33 7.40 -20.03 -6.33
C PRO A 33 7.75 -20.38 -4.88
N THR A 34 9.05 -20.37 -4.55
CA THR A 34 9.56 -20.59 -3.19
C THR A 34 9.35 -19.39 -2.25
N GLY A 35 8.97 -18.22 -2.78
CA GLY A 35 8.84 -16.99 -2.00
C GLY A 35 10.18 -16.37 -1.55
N SER A 36 11.32 -16.88 -2.03
CA SER A 36 12.64 -16.35 -1.67
C SER A 36 12.94 -14.95 -2.22
N THR A 37 12.18 -14.51 -3.23
CA THR A 37 12.36 -13.20 -3.86
C THR A 37 11.04 -12.47 -3.94
N HIS A 38 10.97 -11.32 -3.28
CA HIS A 38 9.82 -10.43 -3.28
C HIS A 38 10.08 -9.22 -4.19
N LYS A 39 9.03 -8.76 -4.85
CA LYS A 39 9.04 -7.59 -5.72
C LYS A 39 7.91 -6.65 -5.30
N MET A 40 8.24 -5.39 -5.03
CA MET A 40 7.27 -4.32 -4.80
C MET A 40 7.32 -3.36 -5.98
N GLU A 41 6.33 -3.44 -6.87
CA GLU A 41 6.19 -2.46 -7.96
C GLU A 41 5.36 -1.27 -7.50
N TYR A 42 5.68 -0.08 -8.03
CA TYR A 42 4.92 1.13 -7.73
C TYR A 42 4.67 1.98 -8.98
N ALA A 43 3.55 2.69 -8.98
CA ALA A 43 3.23 3.69 -9.99
C ALA A 43 2.30 4.77 -9.43
N ALA A 44 2.64 6.04 -9.67
CA ALA A 44 1.77 7.16 -9.36
C ALA A 44 0.94 7.56 -10.58
N PHE A 45 -0.34 7.84 -10.37
CA PHE A 45 -1.29 8.25 -11.42
C PHE A 45 -1.99 9.55 -11.04
N ILE A 46 -2.24 10.38 -12.03
CA ILE A 46 -3.14 11.54 -11.92
C ILE A 46 -4.30 11.38 -12.89
N SER A 47 -5.47 11.89 -12.52
CA SER A 47 -6.59 12.00 -13.46
C SER A 47 -6.65 13.41 -14.02
N ARG A 48 -6.49 13.52 -15.35
CA ARG A 48 -6.62 14.77 -16.12
C ARG A 48 -7.55 14.52 -17.31
N SER A 49 -8.60 15.33 -17.43
CA SER A 49 -9.57 15.23 -18.53
C SER A 49 -10.14 13.81 -18.70
N ARG A 50 -10.57 13.19 -17.59
CA ARG A 50 -11.10 11.81 -17.50
C ARG A 50 -10.13 10.71 -17.98
N ARG A 51 -8.84 11.03 -18.07
CA ARG A 51 -7.77 10.07 -18.42
C ARG A 51 -6.77 9.99 -17.28
N PHE A 52 -6.30 8.77 -17.03
CA PHE A 52 -5.29 8.50 -16.01
C PHE A 52 -3.90 8.48 -16.66
N LEU A 53 -3.00 9.32 -16.15
CA LEU A 53 -1.64 9.47 -16.65
C LEU A 53 -0.66 9.03 -15.56
N LYS A 54 0.36 8.25 -15.93
CA LYS A 54 1.44 7.86 -15.02
C LYS A 54 2.38 9.06 -14.83
N VAL A 55 2.74 9.34 -13.59
CA VAL A 55 3.65 10.45 -13.21
C VAL A 55 4.94 9.86 -12.64
N PRO A 56 6.12 10.40 -12.98
CA PRO A 56 7.39 9.96 -12.39
C PRO A 56 7.41 10.28 -10.89
N VAL A 57 8.01 9.37 -10.12
CA VAL A 57 8.22 9.53 -8.67
C VAL A 57 9.72 9.55 -8.44
N LEU A 58 10.21 10.62 -7.82
CA LEU A 58 11.61 10.75 -7.41
C LEU A 58 11.72 10.49 -5.91
N LEU A 59 12.71 9.68 -5.52
CA LEU A 59 13.05 9.45 -4.12
C LEU A 59 14.33 10.20 -3.80
N ASN A 60 14.19 11.25 -2.98
CA ASN A 60 15.32 12.00 -2.48
C ASN A 60 16.15 11.13 -1.55
N ASN A 61 17.46 11.16 -1.76
CA ASN A 61 18.43 10.38 -1.00
C ASN A 61 19.73 11.18 -0.88
N LEU A 62 20.59 10.77 0.08
CA LEU A 62 21.85 11.47 0.35
C LEU A 62 22.87 11.38 -0.79
N GLY A 63 22.75 10.38 -1.68
CA GLY A 63 23.66 10.20 -2.81
C GLY A 63 23.50 11.24 -3.92
N VAL A 64 22.39 11.99 -3.94
CA VAL A 64 22.17 13.09 -4.90
C VAL A 64 23.01 14.33 -4.53
N LEU A 65 23.62 14.36 -3.35
CA LEU A 65 24.47 15.46 -2.89
C LEU A 65 25.94 15.16 -3.27
N GLU A 66 26.33 15.48 -4.50
CA GLU A 66 27.58 14.97 -5.12
C GLU A 66 28.88 15.73 -4.74
N GLN A 67 28.83 16.80 -3.93
CA GLN A 67 30.03 17.59 -3.66
C GLN A 67 30.61 17.36 -2.25
N LEU A 68 31.28 16.21 -2.07
CA LEU A 68 31.99 15.85 -0.83
C LEU A 68 33.50 16.13 -0.89
N ALA A 69 33.98 16.85 -1.91
CA ALA A 69 35.40 17.10 -2.09
C ALA A 69 35.92 18.19 -1.14
N TYR A 70 36.75 17.82 -0.19
CA TYR A 70 37.54 18.76 0.61
C TYR A 70 38.84 19.10 -0.12
N TRP A 71 39.15 20.40 -0.19
CA TRP A 71 40.42 20.87 -0.73
C TRP A 71 41.55 20.63 0.29
N ARG A 72 42.47 19.69 0.00
CA ARG A 72 43.47 19.20 0.98
C ARG A 72 44.74 20.07 1.07
N ALA A 73 45.08 20.82 0.03
CA ALA A 73 46.30 21.62 0.01
C ALA A 73 46.13 22.90 -0.81
N ALA A 74 46.30 24.06 -0.20
CA ALA A 74 46.32 25.33 -0.92
C ALA A 74 47.64 25.51 -1.68
N ALA A 75 47.58 26.15 -2.85
CA ALA A 75 48.80 26.58 -3.52
C ALA A 75 49.50 27.66 -2.66
N PRO A 76 50.81 27.53 -2.37
CA PRO A 76 51.52 28.52 -1.57
C PRO A 76 51.54 29.87 -2.30
N CYS A 77 51.25 30.94 -1.57
CA CYS A 77 51.28 32.32 -2.07
C CYS A 77 52.31 33.13 -1.29
N ALA A 78 53.37 33.60 -1.96
CA ALA A 78 54.44 34.40 -1.36
C ALA A 78 54.09 35.90 -1.21
N ALA A 79 52.91 36.31 -1.67
CA ALA A 79 52.51 37.72 -1.66
C ALA A 79 52.19 38.19 -0.23
N ALA A 80 53.03 39.06 0.33
CA ALA A 80 52.84 39.61 1.69
C ALA A 80 51.49 40.36 1.86
N GLY A 81 51.00 41.02 0.80
CA GLY A 81 49.70 41.69 0.80
C GLY A 81 48.52 40.75 0.99
N PHE A 82 48.59 39.53 0.44
CA PHE A 82 47.57 38.50 0.59
C PHE A 82 47.46 38.05 2.05
N HIS A 83 48.59 37.70 2.68
CA HIS A 83 48.62 37.29 4.09
C HIS A 83 48.09 38.39 5.02
N ARG A 84 48.46 39.65 4.78
CA ARG A 84 47.98 40.79 5.56
C ARG A 84 46.46 40.97 5.45
N ALA A 85 45.90 40.87 4.25
CA ALA A 85 44.45 40.97 4.03
C ALA A 85 43.69 39.82 4.70
N THR A 86 44.16 38.58 4.53
CA THR A 86 43.57 37.38 5.15
C THR A 86 43.57 37.49 6.68
N ASN A 87 44.67 37.93 7.28
CA ASN A 87 44.75 38.11 8.74
C ASN A 87 43.89 39.26 9.27
N THR A 88 43.70 40.32 8.48
CA THR A 88 42.85 41.46 8.88
C THR A 88 41.37 41.06 8.94
N HIS A 89 40.95 40.11 8.11
CA HIS A 89 39.54 39.67 8.02
C HIS A 89 39.28 38.27 8.59
N SER A 90 40.31 37.54 9.04
CA SER A 90 40.20 36.17 9.54
C SER A 90 39.23 36.05 10.73
N SER A 91 39.20 37.04 11.62
CA SER A 91 38.33 37.08 12.79
C SER A 91 36.82 37.07 12.46
N ARG A 92 36.44 37.39 11.21
CA ARG A 92 35.05 37.30 10.73
C ARG A 92 34.60 35.86 10.47
N PHE A 93 35.52 34.97 10.13
CA PHE A 93 35.22 33.58 9.74
C PHE A 93 35.63 32.58 10.82
N PHE A 94 36.74 32.83 11.49
CA PHE A 94 37.30 31.97 12.51
C PHE A 94 36.86 32.40 13.91
N SER A 95 36.66 31.42 14.78
CA SER A 95 36.50 31.62 16.22
C SER A 95 37.87 31.84 16.89
N PRO A 96 37.92 32.40 18.12
CA PRO A 96 39.18 32.66 18.83
C PRO A 96 40.09 31.42 19.03
N GLY A 97 39.55 30.20 18.90
CA GLY A 97 40.30 28.94 18.98
C GLY A 97 40.75 28.36 17.63
N GLY A 98 40.53 29.08 16.51
CA GLY A 98 40.90 28.60 15.17
C GLY A 98 39.85 27.84 14.33
N PRO A 99 38.73 27.27 14.84
CA PRO A 99 37.75 26.63 13.97
C PRO A 99 36.88 27.65 13.24
N LEU A 100 36.29 27.25 12.12
CA LEU A 100 35.32 28.05 11.38
C LEU A 100 34.01 28.16 12.18
N ARG A 101 33.50 29.39 12.34
CA ARG A 101 32.24 29.66 13.04
C ARG A 101 31.06 28.89 12.42
N ALA A 102 30.94 28.93 11.10
CA ALA A 102 29.86 28.24 10.38
C ALA A 102 29.82 26.72 10.62
N VAL A 103 30.97 26.08 10.83
CA VAL A 103 31.02 24.64 11.16
C VAL A 103 30.45 24.41 12.56
N SER A 104 30.81 25.26 13.53
CA SER A 104 30.25 25.20 14.88
C SER A 104 28.75 25.44 14.89
N ASP A 105 28.27 26.41 14.11
CA ASP A 105 26.85 26.77 14.03
C ASP A 105 26.02 25.62 13.42
N VAL A 106 26.51 25.02 12.33
CA VAL A 106 25.85 23.86 11.69
C VAL A 106 25.86 22.65 12.60
N ASN A 107 26.96 22.40 13.33
CA ASN A 107 27.03 21.31 14.29
C ASN A 107 26.06 21.52 15.45
N ALA A 108 26.00 22.72 16.03
CA ALA A 108 25.04 23.03 17.10
C ALA A 108 23.58 22.87 16.63
N MET A 109 23.29 23.29 15.39
CA MET A 109 21.97 23.05 14.78
C MET A 109 21.69 21.56 14.61
N ASN A 110 22.67 20.76 14.16
CA ASN A 110 22.53 19.31 14.01
C ASN A 110 22.29 18.64 15.37
N ASP A 111 23.04 19.01 16.40
CA ASP A 111 22.87 18.49 17.76
C ASP A 111 21.46 18.79 18.30
N ALA A 112 20.97 20.02 18.09
CA ALA A 112 19.60 20.37 18.46
C ALA A 112 18.56 19.53 17.71
N LEU A 113 18.72 19.34 16.40
CA LEU A 113 17.84 18.49 15.59
C LEU A 113 17.86 17.02 16.03
N GLN A 114 19.03 16.50 16.43
CA GLN A 114 19.17 15.13 16.92
C GLN A 114 18.44 14.93 18.25
N LEU A 115 18.52 15.90 19.16
CA LEU A 115 17.80 15.87 20.44
C LEU A 115 16.27 15.87 20.22
N GLU A 116 15.78 16.74 19.34
CA GLU A 116 14.35 16.78 18.96
C GLU A 116 13.89 15.46 18.33
N LEU A 117 14.71 14.89 17.43
CA LEU A 117 14.41 13.59 16.83
C LEU A 117 14.35 12.48 17.89
N GLN A 118 15.29 12.45 18.83
CA GLN A 118 15.31 11.47 19.91
C GLN A 118 14.06 11.59 20.80
N GLU A 119 13.65 12.82 21.13
CA GLU A 119 12.44 13.05 21.91
C GLU A 119 11.19 12.59 21.15
N ALA A 120 11.08 12.94 19.86
CA ALA A 120 9.97 12.52 19.01
C ALA A 120 9.91 10.99 18.88
N SER A 121 11.05 10.31 18.69
CA SER A 121 11.14 8.85 18.64
C SER A 121 10.68 8.21 19.95
N ARG A 122 11.05 8.76 21.11
CA ARG A 122 10.59 8.25 22.41
C ARG A 122 9.07 8.37 22.57
N LYS A 123 8.49 9.50 22.16
CA LYS A 123 7.03 9.72 22.19
C LYS A 123 6.33 8.74 21.23
N LEU A 124 6.88 8.54 20.03
CA LEU A 124 6.35 7.60 19.05
C LEU A 124 6.33 6.17 19.60
N GLU A 125 7.45 5.71 20.17
CA GLU A 125 7.55 4.37 20.78
C GLU A 125 6.48 4.15 21.87
N GLN A 126 6.29 5.13 22.76
CA GLN A 126 5.27 5.06 23.80
C GLN A 126 3.86 4.95 23.19
N SER A 127 3.59 5.74 22.14
CA SER A 127 2.30 5.70 21.45
C SER A 127 2.07 4.38 20.71
N GLU A 128 3.09 3.79 20.11
CA GLU A 128 3.00 2.48 19.45
C GLU A 128 2.67 1.37 20.45
N ARG A 129 3.34 1.33 21.61
CA ARG A 129 3.03 0.37 22.68
C ARG A 129 1.58 0.48 23.18
N LEU A 130 1.04 1.70 23.27
CA LEU A 130 -0.36 1.91 23.62
C LEU A 130 -1.31 1.38 22.52
N VAL A 131 -0.99 1.64 21.26
CA VAL A 131 -1.75 1.13 20.12
C VAL A 131 -1.72 -0.40 20.08
N GLU A 132 -0.58 -1.04 20.33
CA GLU A 132 -0.47 -2.51 20.42
C GLU A 132 -1.37 -3.07 21.53
N THR A 133 -1.35 -2.45 22.71
CA THR A 133 -2.19 -2.88 23.85
C THR A 133 -3.66 -2.80 23.47
N LEU A 134 -4.11 -1.65 22.96
CA LEU A 134 -5.51 -1.44 22.55
C LEU A 134 -5.93 -2.35 21.41
N GLN A 135 -5.06 -2.61 20.43
CA GLN A 135 -5.35 -3.55 19.35
C GLN A 135 -5.55 -4.97 19.89
N SER A 136 -4.72 -5.40 20.84
CA SER A 136 -4.86 -6.71 21.47
C SER A 136 -6.17 -6.82 22.25
N ASP A 137 -6.56 -5.80 23.02
CA ASP A 137 -7.82 -5.73 23.74
C ASP A 137 -9.03 -5.77 22.81
N VAL A 138 -9.04 -4.95 21.75
CA VAL A 138 -10.11 -4.92 20.75
C VAL A 138 -10.23 -6.28 20.05
N SER A 139 -9.11 -6.93 19.74
CA SER A 139 -9.12 -8.26 19.12
C SER A 139 -9.70 -9.33 20.07
N ALA A 140 -9.35 -9.27 21.36
CA ALA A 140 -9.88 -10.17 22.37
C ALA A 140 -11.37 -9.96 22.59
N LEU A 141 -11.84 -8.71 22.63
CA LEU A 141 -13.25 -8.35 22.72
C LEU A 141 -14.03 -8.83 21.49
N ARG A 142 -13.51 -8.61 20.28
CA ARG A 142 -14.12 -9.13 19.04
C ARG A 142 -14.24 -10.65 19.06
N LYS A 143 -13.22 -11.36 19.57
CA LYS A 143 -13.25 -12.82 19.73
C LYS A 143 -14.35 -13.25 20.70
N LYS A 144 -14.42 -12.64 21.89
CA LYS A 144 -15.49 -12.92 22.88
C LYS A 144 -16.88 -12.67 22.32
N LEU A 145 -17.09 -11.57 21.59
CA LEU A 145 -18.36 -11.27 20.93
C LEU A 145 -18.71 -12.30 19.85
N SER A 146 -17.72 -12.74 19.06
CA SER A 146 -17.93 -13.77 18.05
C SER A 146 -18.31 -15.13 18.67
N GLU A 147 -17.70 -15.49 19.80
CA GLU A 147 -18.00 -16.71 20.54
C GLU A 147 -19.38 -16.64 21.20
N LYS A 148 -19.74 -15.51 21.81
CA LYS A 148 -21.07 -15.29 22.37
C LYS A 148 -22.15 -15.38 21.29
N LYS A 149 -21.96 -14.73 20.14
CA LYS A 149 -22.88 -14.81 19.00
C LYS A 149 -23.06 -16.24 18.49
N LYS A 150 -21.99 -17.04 18.46
CA LYS A 150 -22.07 -18.48 18.10
C LYS A 150 -22.82 -19.31 19.14
N ARG A 151 -22.62 -19.03 20.44
CA ARG A 151 -23.36 -19.70 21.53
C ARG A 151 -24.84 -19.33 21.53
N ASP A 152 -25.17 -18.06 21.29
CA ASP A 152 -26.56 -17.59 21.23
C ASP A 152 -27.28 -18.12 19.95
N ALA A 153 -26.56 -18.30 18.84
CA ALA A 153 -27.09 -18.96 17.64
C ALA A 153 -27.24 -20.49 17.80
N GLY A 154 -26.42 -21.13 18.64
CA GLY A 154 -26.54 -22.56 18.99
C GLY A 154 -27.54 -22.86 20.10
N ASN A 155 -27.90 -21.86 20.91
CA ASN A 155 -28.91 -21.96 21.97
C ASN A 155 -30.27 -21.37 21.55
N GLY A 156 -30.43 -21.02 20.27
CA GLY A 156 -31.71 -20.94 19.60
C GLY A 156 -32.32 -22.34 19.50
N GLY A 157 -32.70 -22.90 20.65
CA GLY A 157 -33.45 -24.14 20.71
C GLY A 157 -34.75 -24.06 19.90
N PRO A 158 -35.44 -25.19 19.70
CA PRO A 158 -36.60 -25.35 18.80
C PRO A 158 -37.76 -24.39 19.06
N VAL A 159 -37.73 -23.59 20.14
CA VAL A 159 -38.76 -22.63 20.52
C VAL A 159 -39.03 -21.59 19.42
N ALA A 160 -38.01 -21.09 18.71
CA ALA A 160 -38.24 -20.13 17.63
C ALA A 160 -38.98 -20.77 16.44
N GLN A 161 -38.66 -22.02 16.10
CA GLN A 161 -39.34 -22.78 15.05
C GLN A 161 -40.75 -23.23 15.49
N VAL A 162 -40.91 -23.67 16.74
CA VAL A 162 -42.20 -24.11 17.32
C VAL A 162 -43.18 -22.95 17.44
N VAL A 163 -42.71 -21.75 17.84
CA VAL A 163 -43.54 -20.55 17.87
C VAL A 163 -43.93 -20.11 16.46
N HIS A 164 -43.02 -20.25 15.49
CA HIS A 164 -43.31 -19.94 14.08
C HIS A 164 -44.33 -20.92 13.47
N GLU A 165 -44.27 -22.19 13.85
CA GLU A 165 -45.20 -23.23 13.41
C GLU A 165 -46.56 -23.12 14.11
N ALA A 166 -46.58 -22.77 15.40
CA ALA A 166 -47.79 -22.46 16.16
C ALA A 166 -48.49 -21.20 15.63
N LEU A 167 -47.74 -20.16 15.24
CA LEU A 167 -48.30 -18.96 14.63
C LEU A 167 -48.82 -19.22 13.21
N ARG A 168 -48.15 -20.06 12.39
CA ARG A 168 -48.67 -20.48 11.08
C ARG A 168 -50.00 -21.24 11.19
N SER A 169 -50.14 -22.09 12.21
CA SER A 169 -51.35 -22.88 12.43
C SER A 169 -52.49 -22.05 13.04
N LEU A 170 -52.20 -21.01 13.81
CA LEU A 170 -53.20 -20.07 14.35
C LEU A 170 -53.64 -19.00 13.32
N LEU A 171 -52.74 -18.58 12.44
CA LEU A 171 -52.97 -17.51 11.45
C LEU A 171 -52.96 -18.09 10.03
N ALA A 172 -53.95 -18.94 9.72
CA ALA A 172 -54.19 -19.46 8.38
C ALA A 172 -54.79 -18.37 7.45
N CYS A 173 -54.05 -17.29 7.22
CA CYS A 173 -54.40 -16.21 6.29
C CYS A 173 -53.36 -16.13 5.16
N PRO A 174 -53.78 -16.18 3.87
CA PRO A 174 -52.86 -16.22 2.73
C PRO A 174 -52.06 -14.91 2.49
N LEU A 175 -52.33 -13.85 3.25
CA LEU A 175 -51.63 -12.56 3.16
C LEU A 175 -50.49 -12.40 4.17
N CYS A 176 -50.28 -13.36 5.09
CA CYS A 176 -49.31 -13.23 6.19
C CYS A 176 -47.92 -13.82 5.88
N HIS A 177 -47.66 -14.24 4.64
CA HIS A 177 -46.39 -14.88 4.25
C HIS A 177 -45.17 -13.94 4.16
N THR A 178 -45.34 -12.64 4.37
CA THR A 178 -44.24 -11.65 4.32
C THR A 178 -43.77 -11.22 5.72
N HIS A 179 -43.67 -12.15 6.67
CA HIS A 179 -43.08 -11.82 7.97
C HIS A 179 -41.56 -11.84 7.90
N THR A 180 -40.99 -10.65 7.71
CA THR A 180 -39.55 -10.38 7.77
C THR A 180 -39.06 -10.44 9.21
N HIS A 181 -38.22 -11.42 9.53
CA HIS A 181 -37.74 -11.68 10.90
C HIS A 181 -36.56 -10.79 11.34
N THR A 182 -36.22 -9.77 10.56
CA THR A 182 -35.07 -8.91 10.86
C THR A 182 -35.43 -7.46 10.56
N LEU A 183 -35.35 -6.62 11.59
CA LEU A 183 -35.47 -5.17 11.45
C LEU A 183 -34.07 -4.57 11.32
N THR A 184 -33.97 -3.49 10.55
CA THR A 184 -32.81 -2.60 10.59
C THR A 184 -32.77 -1.85 11.94
N LEU A 185 -31.65 -1.20 12.27
CA LEU A 185 -31.53 -0.39 13.50
C LEU A 185 -32.56 0.77 13.56
N GLU A 186 -33.14 1.13 12.42
CA GLU A 186 -34.22 2.11 12.25
C GLU A 186 -35.63 1.48 12.27
N ALA A 187 -35.76 0.24 12.75
CA ALA A 187 -37.02 -0.51 12.91
C ALA A 187 -37.81 -0.81 11.60
N PHE A 188 -37.17 -0.73 10.42
CA PHE A 188 -37.80 -1.14 9.16
C PHE A 188 -37.57 -2.62 8.82
N PRO A 189 -38.59 -3.33 8.29
CA PRO A 189 -38.51 -4.73 7.89
C PRO A 189 -37.60 -4.99 6.68
N VAL A 190 -36.65 -5.92 6.80
CA VAL A 190 -35.73 -6.31 5.71
C VAL A 190 -36.33 -7.48 4.91
N PRO A 191 -36.53 -7.36 3.58
CA PRO A 191 -37.03 -8.46 2.75
C PRO A 191 -36.07 -9.66 2.75
N GLY A 192 -36.58 -10.85 3.08
CA GLY A 192 -35.78 -12.08 3.15
C GLY A 192 -35.40 -12.61 1.75
N VAL A 193 -34.13 -12.88 1.53
CA VAL A 193 -33.63 -13.59 0.34
C VAL A 193 -33.91 -15.08 0.53
N SER A 194 -34.77 -15.63 -0.31
CA SER A 194 -35.01 -17.08 -0.41
C SER A 194 -33.73 -17.77 -0.90
N GLN A 195 -33.04 -18.49 -0.02
CA GLN A 195 -32.00 -19.42 -0.44
C GLN A 195 -32.68 -20.65 -1.06
N GLN A 196 -32.62 -20.75 -2.38
CA GLN A 196 -32.97 -21.96 -3.10
C GLN A 196 -31.67 -22.77 -3.24
N GLU A 197 -31.44 -23.68 -2.30
CA GLU A 197 -30.44 -24.74 -2.46
C GLU A 197 -31.07 -25.83 -3.34
N VAL A 198 -30.50 -26.04 -4.52
CA VAL A 198 -30.75 -27.22 -5.36
C VAL A 198 -29.62 -28.19 -5.05
N ASP A 199 -29.98 -29.29 -4.40
CA ASP A 199 -29.15 -30.48 -4.22
C ASP A 199 -29.47 -31.43 -5.39
N ASP A 200 -28.48 -31.79 -6.20
CA ASP A 200 -28.53 -33.04 -6.97
C ASP A 200 -27.12 -33.63 -7.14
N GLY A 201 -27.07 -34.95 -7.02
CA GLY A 201 -25.89 -35.74 -6.68
C GLY A 201 -24.95 -36.08 -7.84
N THR A 202 -23.67 -36.20 -7.44
CA THR A 202 -22.65 -37.18 -7.86
C THR A 202 -22.92 -38.05 -9.10
N SER A 203 -22.14 -37.84 -10.18
CA SER A 203 -21.30 -38.89 -10.80
C SER A 203 -20.50 -38.37 -12.02
N ALA A 204 -19.20 -38.60 -11.99
CA ALA A 204 -18.30 -38.73 -13.15
C ALA A 204 -17.53 -40.06 -12.91
N PRO A 205 -16.89 -40.73 -13.89
CA PRO A 205 -16.43 -40.21 -15.19
C PRO A 205 -16.65 -41.16 -16.39
N GLU A 206 -16.83 -40.63 -17.61
CA GLU A 206 -16.56 -41.43 -18.81
C GLU A 206 -15.85 -40.65 -19.93
N THR A 207 -14.78 -41.30 -20.37
CA THR A 207 -13.86 -41.04 -21.44
C THR A 207 -14.54 -41.19 -22.81
N ALA A 208 -14.42 -40.20 -23.72
CA ALA A 208 -14.24 -40.42 -25.16
C ALA A 208 -14.18 -39.08 -25.93
N SER A 209 -13.06 -38.86 -26.64
CA SER A 209 -13.05 -38.03 -27.86
C SER A 209 -13.57 -38.89 -29.03
N PRO A 210 -14.15 -38.29 -30.08
CA PRO A 210 -13.38 -38.25 -31.33
C PRO A 210 -13.58 -37.03 -32.25
N MET A 211 -12.49 -36.78 -33.00
CA MET A 211 -12.36 -36.33 -34.40
C MET A 211 -12.49 -34.86 -34.85
N ARG A 212 -11.41 -34.46 -35.54
CA ARG A 212 -11.19 -33.35 -36.48
C ARG A 212 -11.95 -33.55 -37.81
N PRO A 213 -12.00 -32.49 -38.64
CA PRO A 213 -11.15 -32.40 -39.86
C PRO A 213 -10.55 -30.98 -40.01
N GLY A 214 -9.53 -30.60 -40.78
CA GLY A 214 -8.63 -31.19 -41.78
C GLY A 214 -7.66 -30.05 -42.21
N ARG A 215 -6.34 -30.22 -42.12
CA ARG A 215 -5.32 -30.27 -43.20
C ARG A 215 -5.37 -29.20 -44.32
N ARG A 216 -4.30 -28.37 -44.38
CA ARG A 216 -3.33 -28.10 -45.49
C ARG A 216 -2.27 -27.13 -44.92
N ALA A 217 -0.95 -27.34 -44.85
CA ALA A 217 0.12 -27.90 -45.70
C ALA A 217 0.90 -26.84 -46.50
N GLY A 218 2.24 -26.81 -46.30
CA GLY A 218 3.29 -26.13 -47.08
C GLY A 218 3.70 -24.77 -46.50
N GLY A 219 4.90 -24.53 -45.96
CA GLY A 219 6.26 -24.67 -46.52
C GLY A 219 6.82 -23.23 -46.73
N THR A 220 8.07 -22.80 -46.56
CA THR A 220 9.38 -23.42 -46.35
C THR A 220 10.36 -22.27 -45.97
N LEU A 221 11.40 -22.61 -45.21
CA LEU A 221 12.73 -22.01 -44.95
C LEU A 221 13.21 -20.79 -45.78
N VAL A 222 13.88 -19.84 -45.12
CA VAL A 222 15.21 -19.20 -45.39
C VAL A 222 15.48 -18.28 -44.17
N GLY A 223 16.58 -18.28 -43.41
CA GLY A 223 17.94 -18.76 -43.64
C GLY A 223 18.88 -17.61 -43.99
N THR A 224 19.37 -16.82 -43.03
CA THR A 224 20.69 -16.15 -43.14
C THR A 224 21.30 -15.85 -41.77
N ASP A 225 22.30 -16.67 -41.44
CA ASP A 225 23.50 -16.28 -40.70
C ASP A 225 24.06 -14.93 -41.15
N ARG A 226 24.55 -14.10 -40.22
CA ARG A 226 25.85 -13.42 -40.38
C ARG A 226 26.57 -13.24 -39.04
N LYS A 227 27.82 -13.69 -39.08
CA LYS A 227 28.82 -13.90 -38.04
C LYS A 227 29.73 -12.66 -37.94
N ARG A 228 30.18 -12.35 -36.71
CA ARG A 228 31.46 -11.71 -36.30
C ARG A 228 31.79 -10.29 -36.79
N ARG A 229 32.24 -9.44 -35.85
CA ARG A 229 33.68 -9.22 -35.55
C ARG A 229 33.92 -8.50 -34.22
N ARG A 230 35.03 -8.89 -33.59
CA ARG A 230 35.69 -8.31 -32.40
C ARG A 230 36.34 -6.96 -32.74
N SER A 231 36.59 -6.19 -31.69
CA SER A 231 37.36 -4.95 -31.54
C SER A 231 38.84 -5.05 -32.01
N PRO A 232 39.62 -3.94 -32.02
CA PRO A 232 40.36 -3.57 -30.81
C PRO A 232 40.57 -2.05 -30.54
N SER A 233 40.91 -1.81 -29.27
CA SER A 233 41.64 -0.71 -28.59
C SER A 233 42.35 0.39 -29.38
N GLU A 234 42.23 1.61 -28.85
CA GLU A 234 43.35 2.49 -28.44
C GLU A 234 43.12 2.92 -26.98
#